data_AF-A0A1Z4JFH0-F1
#
_entry.id   AF-A0A1Z4JFH0-F1
#
_cell.length_a   1.000
_cell.length_b   1.000
_cell.length_c   1.000
_cell.angle_alpha   90.00
_cell.angle_beta   90.00
_cell.angle_gamma   90.00
#
_symmetry.space_group_name_H-M   'P 1'
#
loop_
_entity.id
_entity.type
_entity.pdbx_description
1 polymer ?
#
loop_
_entity_poly.entity_id
_entity_poly.type
_entity_poly.pdbx_seq_one_letter_code
_entity_poly.pdbx_strand_id
1 'polypeptide(L)' 'MNLNPIEIKGGHRWQIYHRLCELGIACTCNAYEPLIVKVETPIALVQLWSVAKHITTPRQTQIAWLETCWNCR' A
#
# COMPACT_ATOMS: atom_id res chain seq x y z
N MET A 1 18.09 8.52 -9.68
CA MET A 1 16.94 9.34 -9.25
C MET A 1 16.75 9.07 -7.76
N ASN A 2 17.14 9.99 -6.88
CA ASN A 2 16.93 9.80 -5.44
C ASN A 2 15.45 10.02 -5.15
N LEU A 3 14.71 8.92 -4.99
CA LEU A 3 13.31 8.97 -4.59
C LEU A 3 13.28 9.14 -3.07
N ASN A 4 12.72 10.26 -2.61
CA ASN A 4 12.49 10.48 -1.20
C ASN A 4 11.55 9.36 -0.69
N PRO A 5 11.79 8.82 0.52
CA PRO A 5 10.93 7.81 1.10
C PRO A 5 9.50 8.32 1.26
N ILE A 6 8.53 7.43 1.04
CA ILE A 6 7.10 7.75 1.22
C ILE A 6 6.71 7.45 2.67
N GLU A 7 6.11 8.42 3.33
CA GLU A 7 5.61 8.30 4.71
C GLU A 7 4.11 8.01 4.75
N ILE A 8 3.71 7.01 5.53
CA ILE A 8 2.30 6.69 5.78
C ILE A 8 2.00 6.81 7.28
N LYS A 9 1.01 7.65 7.61
CA LYS A 9 0.57 7.96 8.98
C LYS A 9 -0.79 7.30 9.27
N GLY A 10 -1.09 7.08 10.55
CA GLY A 10 -2.41 6.59 11.01
C GLY A 10 -2.49 5.09 11.30
N GLY A 11 -3.66 4.61 11.73
CA GLY A 11 -3.86 3.25 12.28
C GLY A 11 -3.63 2.10 11.29
N HIS A 12 -3.74 2.36 9.99
CA HIS A 12 -3.55 1.35 8.94
C HIS A 12 -2.08 1.02 8.64
N ARG A 13 -1.14 1.78 9.22
CA ARG A 13 0.30 1.64 8.99
C ARG A 13 0.83 0.21 9.17
N TRP A 14 0.35 -0.50 10.19
CA TRP A 14 0.78 -1.89 10.45
C TRP A 14 0.27 -2.87 9.41
N GLN A 15 -1.00 -2.75 9.02
CA GLN A 15 -1.58 -3.61 7.98
C GLN A 15 -0.88 -3.40 6.63
N ILE A 16 -0.57 -2.15 6.30
CA ILE A 16 0.16 -1.80 5.07
C ILE A 16 1.58 -2.36 5.15
N TYR A 17 2.30 -2.14 6.26
CA TYR A 17 3.65 -2.68 6.47
C TYR A 17 3.72 -4.20 6.23
N HIS A 18 2.83 -4.98 6.86
CA HIS A 18 2.83 -6.44 6.70
C HIS A 18 2.63 -6.87 5.25
N ARG A 19 1.67 -6.24 4.53
CA ARG A 19 1.44 -6.56 3.11
C ARG A 19 2.60 -6.18 2.21
N LEU A 20 3.28 -5.06 2.48
CA LEU A 20 4.46 -4.67 1.71
C LEU A 20 5.63 -5.64 1.92
N CYS A 21 5.85 -6.11 3.16
CA CYS A 21 6.86 -7.14 3.44
C CYS A 21 6.58 -8.46 2.72
N GLU A 22 5.32 -8.92 2.69
CA GLU A 22 4.91 -10.12 1.94
C GLU A 22 5.16 -9.99 0.42
N LEU A 23 5.07 -8.78 -0.11
CA LEU A 23 5.38 -8.47 -1.51
C LEU A 23 6.88 -8.25 -1.77
N GLY A 24 7.73 -8.37 -0.75
CA GLY A 24 9.18 -8.15 -0.85
C GLY A 24 9.59 -6.68 -1.02
N ILE A 25 8.72 -5.74 -0.64
CA ILE A 25 9.00 -4.30 -0.74
C ILE A 25 9.73 -3.84 0.52
N ALA A 26 10.85 -3.12 0.35
CA ALA A 26 11.64 -2.59 1.45
C ALA A 26 10.89 -1.46 2.19
N CYS A 27 10.56 -1.70 3.45
CA CYS A 27 9.88 -0.73 4.31
C CYS A 27 10.22 -0.93 5.79
N THR A 28 10.11 0.14 6.58
CA THR A 28 10.31 0.12 8.04
C THR A 28 9.14 0.78 8.76
N CYS A 29 8.76 0.21 9.90
CA CYS A 29 7.64 0.70 10.71
C CYS A 29 7.98 0.51 12.19
N ASN A 30 8.09 1.62 12.94
CA ASN A 30 8.32 1.59 14.38
C ASN A 30 7.08 2.03 15.16
N ALA A 31 7.06 1.81 16.47
CA ALA A 31 6.01 2.36 17.32
C ALA A 31 6.04 3.91 17.26
N TYR A 32 4.87 4.54 17.15
CA TYR A 32 4.70 6.00 17.08
C TYR A 32 5.34 6.74 15.90
N GLU A 33 6.04 6.04 15.01
CA GLU A 33 6.63 6.59 13.79
C GLU A 33 5.78 6.25 12.56
N PRO A 34 5.86 7.06 11.48
CA PRO A 34 5.26 6.70 10.20
C PRO A 34 5.89 5.43 9.63
N LEU A 35 5.13 4.73 8.79
CA LEU A 35 5.67 3.70 7.91
C LEU A 35 6.49 4.40 6.82
N ILE A 36 7.75 4.00 6.69
CA ILE A 36 8.70 4.49 5.68
C ILE A 36 8.83 3.42 4.60
N VAL A 37 8.57 3.78 3.35
CA VAL A 37 8.68 2.87 2.20
C VAL A 37 9.73 3.37 1.23
N LYS A 38 10.69 2.50 0.90
CA LYS A 38 11.71 2.78 -0.11
C LYS A 38 11.22 2.27 -1.46
N VAL A 39 10.81 3.20 -2.33
CA VAL A 39 10.33 2.86 -3.67
C VAL A 39 11.49 2.96 -4.65
N GLU A 40 11.98 1.81 -5.12
CA GLU A 40 13.12 1.73 -6.04
C GLU A 40 12.70 1.46 -7.49
N THR A 41 11.47 1.00 -7.69
CA THR A 41 10.94 0.64 -9.01
C THR A 41 9.51 1.17 -9.21
N PRO A 42 9.08 1.42 -10.46
CA PRO A 42 7.69 1.75 -10.76
C PRO A 42 6.70 0.68 -10.30
N ILE A 43 7.10 -0.60 -10.35
CA ILE A 43 6.28 -1.72 -9.88
C ILE A 43 6.04 -1.61 -8.38
N ALA A 44 7.08 -1.31 -7.58
CA ALA A 44 6.94 -1.09 -6.14
C ALA A 44 6.02 0.10 -5.83
N LEU A 45 6.04 1.15 -6.65
CA LEU A 45 5.12 2.29 -6.52
C LEU A 45 3.67 1.90 -6.74
N VAL A 46 3.39 1.13 -7.80
CA VAL A 46 2.04 0.65 -8.12
C VAL A 46 1.53 -0.31 -7.04
N GLN A 47 2.39 -1.21 -6.57
CA GLN A 47 2.06 -2.14 -5.48
C GLN A 47 1.76 -1.39 -4.18
N LEU A 48 2.57 -0.40 -3.82
CA LEU A 48 2.33 0.45 -2.66
C LEU A 48 0.97 1.15 -2.75
N TRP A 49 0.67 1.77 -3.89
CA TRP A 49 -0.61 2.43 -4.11
C TRP A 49 -1.79 1.45 -4.01
N SER A 50 -1.65 0.27 -4.61
CA SER A 50 -2.68 -0.77 -4.58
C SER A 50 -2.95 -1.26 -3.15
N VAL A 51 -1.90 -1.55 -2.37
CA VAL A 51 -2.00 -1.96 -0.97
C VAL A 51 -2.63 -0.86 -0.11
N ALA A 52 -2.15 0.37 -0.23
CA ALA A 52 -2.67 1.50 0.54
C ALA A 52 -4.16 1.73 0.22
N LYS A 53 -4.54 1.73 -1.06
CA LYS A 53 -5.92 1.84 -1.50
C LYS A 53 -6.75 0.68 -0.96
N HIS A 54 -6.24 -0.55 -1.03
CA HIS A 54 -6.98 -1.74 -0.59
C HIS A 54 -7.32 -1.69 0.91
N ILE A 55 -6.40 -1.19 1.73
CA ILE A 55 -6.55 -1.19 3.19
C ILE A 55 -7.34 0.03 3.69
N THR A 56 -7.21 1.17 3.03
CA THR A 56 -7.89 2.42 3.43
C THR A 56 -9.31 2.54 2.89
N THR A 57 -9.65 1.77 1.85
CA THR A 57 -10.98 1.77 1.25
C THR A 57 -11.92 0.84 2.02
N PRO A 58 -13.17 1.24 2.31
CA PRO A 58 -14.17 0.34 2.87
C PRO A 58 -14.32 -0.92 2.02
N ARG A 59 -14.42 -2.08 2.68
CA ARG A 59 -14.48 -3.39 2.01
C ARG A 59 -15.57 -3.45 0.93
N GLN A 60 -16.73 -2.84 1.17
CA GLN A 60 -17.83 -2.80 0.20
C GLN A 60 -17.45 -2.06 -1.09
N THR A 61 -16.77 -0.93 -0.99
CA THR A 61 -16.30 -0.15 -2.14
C THR A 61 -15.25 -0.93 -2.95
N GLN A 62 -14.42 -1.72 -2.28
CA GLN A 62 -13.43 -2.56 -2.94
C GLN A 62 -14.07 -3.74 -3.67
N ILE A 63 -15.06 -4.39 -3.07
CA ILE A 63 -15.85 -5.45 -3.72
C ILE A 63 -16.52 -4.86 -4.96
N ALA A 64 -17.20 -3.71 -4.84
CA ALA A 64 -17.85 -3.06 -5.98
C ALA A 64 -16.87 -2.71 -7.11
N TRP A 65 -15.64 -2.29 -6.79
CA TRP A 65 -14.61 -2.03 -7.79
C TRP A 65 -14.14 -3.31 -8.50
N LEU A 66 -13.93 -4.40 -7.76
CA LEU A 66 -13.57 -5.70 -8.33
C LEU A 66 -14.68 -6.27 -9.23
N GLU A 67 -15.94 -6.17 -8.79
CA GLU A 67 -17.12 -6.55 -9.58
C GLU A 67 -17.20 -5.73 -10.88
N THR A 68 -16.88 -4.44 -10.82
CA THR A 68 -16.82 -3.59 -12.02
C THR A 68 -15.73 -4.05 -12.98
N CYS A 69 -14.51 -4.32 -12.49
CA CYS A 69 -13.43 -4.87 -13.32
C CYS A 69 -13.78 -6.24 -13.92
N TRP A 70 -14.54 -7.06 -13.19
CA TRP A 70 -14.99 -8.36 -13.65
C TRP A 70 -16.09 -8.26 -14.73
N ASN A 71 -17.00 -7.30 -14.61
CA ASN A 71 -18.07 -7.04 -15.57
C ASN A 71 -17.63 -6.26 -16.81
N CYS A 72 -16.48 -5.57 -16.77
CA CYS A 72 -15.86 -4.94 -17.94
C CYS A 72 -15.16 -5.95 -18.88
N ARG A 73 -15.63 -7.21 -18.91
CA ARG A 73 -15.09 -8.29 -19.75
C ARG A 73 -15.64 -8.26 -21.17
#